data_AF-A0A6D2CCK5-F1
#
_entry.id   AF-A0A6D2CCK5-F1
#
_cell.length_a   1.000
_cell.length_b   1.000
_cell.length_c   1.000
_cell.angle_alpha   90.00
_cell.angle_beta   90.00
_cell.angle_gamma   90.00
#
_symmetry.space_group_name_H-M   'P 1'
#
loop_
_entity.id
_entity.type
_entity.pdbx_description
1 polymer ?
#
loop_
_entity_poly.entity_id
_entity_poly.type
_entity_poly.pdbx_seq_one_letter_code
_entity_poly.pdbx_strand_id
1 'polypeptide(L)'
;MKKIYVCLCFIFGILKANQYDYLLFSHVLSDVESGFDLKADVNARWQGNTPLYTAVKNNHLEIAYLLIMGGADVNAINHGKTALHEAARNKNAYITQLLVTAGAKVNIQDESDGNTPLHYAALNSDRQTLNILTNAQGDMNTPNFQGITPAQIAMREITIPPIIIEDYNLAVSASAFKITNSAVIFNIRNLTNEPLVIFNTGLYLNGNLIASSQKPLTIPAGTTITNINTIPIGTHGIYALKVDKDGQVDIKAGFSIDYQAEGRMERAFNSTTMKLRLWNPPPKKQTKPRDSEK
;
A
#
# COMPACT_ATOMS: atom_id res chain seq x y z
N MET A 1 -41.80 20.88 -4.58
CA MET A 1 -40.43 20.99 -5.12
C MET A 1 -40.00 19.83 -6.05
N LYS A 2 -40.82 18.78 -6.29
CA LYS A 2 -40.48 17.63 -7.16
C LYS A 2 -40.68 17.84 -8.68
N LYS A 3 -41.22 18.97 -9.14
CA LYS A 3 -41.56 19.21 -10.56
C LYS A 3 -40.58 20.11 -11.34
N ILE A 4 -39.61 20.75 -10.68
CA ILE A 4 -38.76 21.77 -11.33
C ILE A 4 -37.53 21.15 -12.04
N TYR A 5 -37.05 19.99 -11.61
CA TYR A 5 -35.92 19.32 -12.27
C TYR A 5 -36.27 18.64 -13.60
N VAL A 6 -37.56 18.37 -13.85
CA VAL A 6 -38.03 17.76 -15.12
C VAL A 6 -37.83 18.71 -16.31
N CYS A 7 -37.79 20.03 -16.09
CA CYS A 7 -37.77 21.00 -17.18
C CYS A 7 -36.36 21.39 -17.67
N LEU A 8 -35.29 21.18 -16.88
CA LEU A 8 -33.93 21.55 -17.29
C LEU A 8 -33.21 20.48 -18.12
N CYS A 9 -33.72 19.25 -18.20
CA CYS A 9 -33.11 18.18 -19.00
C CYS A 9 -33.45 18.28 -20.51
N PHE A 10 -34.37 19.17 -20.90
CA PHE A 10 -34.81 19.30 -22.31
C PHE A 10 -33.98 20.26 -23.17
N ILE A 11 -33.07 21.06 -22.59
CA ILE A 11 -32.42 22.17 -23.32
C ILE A 11 -31.05 21.80 -23.93
N PHE A 12 -30.40 20.72 -23.48
CA PHE A 12 -29.14 20.24 -24.07
C PHE A 12 -29.32 18.81 -24.58
N GLY A 13 -29.62 18.67 -25.88
CA GLY A 13 -30.00 17.42 -26.55
C GLY A 13 -28.97 16.28 -26.48
N ILE A 14 -28.88 15.61 -25.33
CA ILE A 14 -28.23 14.31 -25.14
C ILE A 14 -29.10 13.44 -24.23
N LEU A 15 -30.29 13.04 -24.68
CA LEU A 15 -30.97 11.87 -24.13
C LEU A 15 -31.66 11.12 -25.26
N LYS A 16 -31.00 10.07 -25.73
CA LYS A 16 -31.68 8.84 -26.15
C LYS A 16 -31.82 7.89 -24.94
N ALA A 17 -31.89 8.46 -23.74
CA ALA A 17 -31.92 7.73 -22.47
C ALA A 17 -33.38 7.65 -21.98
N ASN A 18 -33.71 6.54 -21.32
CA ASN A 18 -35.03 6.36 -20.73
C ASN A 18 -35.20 7.44 -19.64
N GLN A 19 -36.36 8.08 -19.56
CA GLN A 19 -36.62 9.17 -18.61
C GLN A 19 -36.42 8.74 -17.14
N TYR A 20 -36.29 7.44 -16.87
CA TYR A 20 -36.15 6.85 -15.54
C TYR A 20 -34.72 6.44 -15.17
N ASP A 21 -33.72 6.64 -16.03
CA ASP A 21 -32.33 6.22 -15.76
C ASP A 21 -31.75 6.82 -14.48
N TYR A 22 -32.20 8.02 -14.10
CA TYR A 22 -31.80 8.70 -12.86
C TYR A 22 -32.11 7.90 -11.60
N LEU A 23 -33.11 7.01 -11.62
CA LEU A 23 -33.48 6.18 -10.48
C LEU A 23 -32.36 5.20 -10.10
N LEU A 24 -31.60 4.71 -11.08
CA LEU A 24 -30.48 3.80 -10.85
C LEU A 24 -29.29 4.48 -10.16
N PHE A 25 -29.22 5.82 -10.17
CA PHE A 25 -28.21 6.60 -9.45
C PHE A 25 -28.63 6.93 -8.00
N SER A 26 -29.82 6.50 -7.57
CA SER A 26 -30.30 6.77 -6.22
C SER A 26 -29.44 6.04 -5.16
N HIS A 27 -29.44 6.60 -3.96
CA HIS A 27 -28.89 5.96 -2.76
C HIS A 27 -29.93 5.11 -2.03
N VAL A 28 -31.19 5.13 -2.50
CA VAL A 28 -32.31 4.39 -1.94
C VAL A 28 -32.55 3.14 -2.80
N LEU A 29 -32.48 1.96 -2.20
CA LEU A 29 -32.62 0.69 -2.92
C LEU A 29 -33.95 0.59 -3.69
N SER A 30 -35.06 1.01 -3.08
CA SER A 30 -36.39 0.96 -3.71
C SER A 30 -36.52 1.82 -4.97
N ASP A 31 -35.77 2.93 -5.05
CA ASP A 31 -35.72 3.75 -6.26
C ASP A 31 -35.01 2.97 -7.38
N VAL A 32 -33.89 2.31 -7.05
CA VAL A 32 -33.11 1.52 -8.01
C VAL A 32 -33.93 0.33 -8.51
N GLU A 33 -34.65 -0.37 -7.63
CA GLU A 33 -35.62 -1.41 -8.00
C GLU A 33 -36.69 -0.88 -8.96
N SER A 34 -37.28 0.28 -8.64
CA SER A 34 -38.26 0.93 -9.53
C SER A 34 -37.65 1.30 -10.88
N GLY A 35 -36.38 1.69 -10.92
CA GLY A 35 -35.64 1.94 -12.16
C GLY A 35 -35.57 0.69 -13.05
N PHE A 36 -35.28 -0.48 -12.46
CA PHE A 36 -35.28 -1.76 -13.19
C PHE A 36 -36.67 -2.12 -13.73
N ASP A 37 -37.72 -1.97 -12.93
CA ASP A 37 -39.11 -2.22 -13.36
C ASP A 37 -39.50 -1.34 -14.55
N LEU A 38 -38.99 -0.10 -14.57
CA LEU A 38 -39.20 0.89 -15.63
C LEU A 38 -38.23 0.73 -16.82
N LYS A 39 -37.44 -0.35 -16.86
CA LYS A 39 -36.46 -0.65 -17.91
C LYS A 39 -35.43 0.47 -18.11
N ALA A 40 -34.99 1.09 -17.01
CA ALA A 40 -33.86 2.01 -17.04
C ALA A 40 -32.61 1.30 -17.59
N ASP A 41 -31.78 2.04 -18.31
CA ASP A 41 -30.50 1.54 -18.79
C ASP A 41 -29.52 1.42 -17.62
N VAL A 42 -29.19 0.19 -17.24
CA VAL A 42 -28.24 -0.12 -16.15
C VAL A 42 -26.84 0.48 -16.37
N ASN A 43 -26.50 0.77 -17.63
CA ASN A 43 -25.24 1.37 -18.06
C ASN A 43 -25.38 2.84 -18.47
N ALA A 44 -26.51 3.48 -18.13
CA ALA A 44 -26.72 4.90 -18.34
C ALA A 44 -25.56 5.73 -17.79
N ARG A 45 -25.34 6.91 -18.39
CA ARG A 45 -24.25 7.80 -17.96
C ARG A 45 -24.79 9.14 -17.49
N TRP A 46 -24.42 9.53 -16.28
CA TRP A 46 -24.70 10.84 -15.72
C TRP A 46 -23.41 11.49 -15.24
N GLN A 47 -23.09 12.68 -15.78
CA GLN A 47 -21.85 13.40 -15.47
C GLN A 47 -20.59 12.50 -15.58
N GLY A 48 -20.56 11.64 -16.59
CA GLY A 48 -19.44 10.72 -16.82
C GLY A 48 -19.38 9.51 -15.90
N ASN A 49 -20.37 9.29 -15.03
CA ASN A 49 -20.46 8.11 -14.15
C ASN A 49 -21.59 7.16 -14.58
N THR A 50 -21.38 5.87 -14.33
CA THR A 50 -22.41 4.83 -14.36
C THR A 50 -23.12 4.70 -13.00
N PRO A 51 -24.31 4.09 -12.94
CA PRO A 51 -24.98 3.73 -11.69
C PRO A 51 -24.06 2.93 -10.76
N LEU A 52 -23.41 1.88 -11.30
CA LEU A 52 -22.55 0.99 -10.51
C LEU A 52 -21.38 1.75 -9.89
N TYR A 53 -20.70 2.59 -10.67
CA TYR A 53 -19.61 3.42 -10.15
C TYR A 53 -20.09 4.34 -9.02
N THR A 54 -21.27 4.95 -9.18
CA THR A 54 -21.86 5.84 -8.17
C THR A 54 -22.19 5.09 -6.88
N ALA A 55 -22.80 3.92 -6.99
CA ALA A 55 -23.10 3.06 -5.84
C ALA A 55 -21.82 2.64 -5.09
N VAL A 56 -20.78 2.22 -5.82
CA VAL A 56 -19.50 1.81 -5.23
C VAL A 56 -18.75 2.98 -4.61
N LYS A 57 -18.68 4.13 -5.29
CA LYS A 57 -18.08 5.36 -4.77
C LYS A 57 -18.73 5.79 -3.44
N ASN A 58 -20.05 5.63 -3.33
CA ASN A 58 -20.83 5.93 -2.12
C ASN A 58 -20.95 4.74 -1.15
N ASN A 59 -20.25 3.63 -1.41
CA ASN A 59 -20.18 2.46 -0.52
C ASN A 59 -21.51 1.69 -0.32
N HIS A 60 -22.44 1.76 -1.26
CA HIS A 60 -23.73 1.06 -1.21
C HIS A 60 -23.63 -0.37 -1.76
N LEU A 61 -23.28 -1.33 -0.89
CA LEU A 61 -23.08 -2.73 -1.28
C LEU A 61 -24.33 -3.37 -1.92
N GLU A 62 -25.51 -3.20 -1.31
CA GLU A 62 -26.76 -3.81 -1.81
C GLU A 62 -27.15 -3.27 -3.19
N ILE A 63 -27.01 -1.95 -3.40
CA ILE A 63 -27.27 -1.31 -4.69
C ILE A 63 -26.24 -1.77 -5.72
N ALA A 64 -24.95 -1.83 -5.37
CA ALA A 64 -23.91 -2.34 -6.26
C ALA A 64 -24.19 -3.79 -6.68
N TYR A 65 -24.64 -4.64 -5.74
CA TYR A 65 -25.05 -6.01 -6.02
C TYR A 65 -26.22 -6.05 -7.01
N LEU A 66 -27.28 -5.30 -6.75
CA LEU A 66 -28.46 -5.25 -7.62
C LEU A 66 -28.09 -4.78 -9.04
N LEU A 67 -27.26 -3.74 -9.16
CA LEU A 67 -26.79 -3.22 -10.44
C LEU A 67 -25.97 -4.25 -11.23
N ILE A 68 -25.07 -4.98 -10.57
CA ILE A 68 -24.29 -6.06 -11.19
C ILE A 68 -25.22 -7.18 -11.69
N MET A 69 -26.18 -7.60 -10.87
CA MET A 69 -27.17 -8.61 -11.26
C MET A 69 -28.05 -8.15 -12.43
N GLY A 70 -28.29 -6.83 -12.53
CA GLY A 70 -28.98 -6.19 -13.64
C GLY A 70 -28.16 -6.04 -14.91
N GLY A 71 -26.90 -6.48 -14.95
CA GLY A 71 -26.04 -6.43 -16.15
C GLY A 71 -25.20 -5.15 -16.27
N ALA A 72 -24.92 -4.45 -15.16
CA ALA A 72 -23.96 -3.36 -15.17
C ALA A 72 -22.58 -3.82 -15.66
N ASP A 73 -21.96 -3.01 -16.52
CA ASP A 73 -20.56 -3.21 -16.92
C ASP A 73 -19.63 -2.88 -15.74
N VAL A 74 -19.15 -3.93 -15.09
CA VAL A 74 -18.21 -3.87 -13.96
C VAL A 74 -16.90 -3.18 -14.32
N ASN A 75 -16.53 -3.18 -15.60
CA ASN A 75 -15.27 -2.64 -16.10
C ASN A 75 -15.41 -1.24 -16.73
N ALA A 76 -16.59 -0.61 -16.63
CA ALA A 76 -16.82 0.73 -17.16
C ALA A 76 -15.83 1.75 -16.55
N ILE A 77 -15.29 2.62 -17.41
CA ILE A 77 -14.41 3.72 -17.00
C ILE A 77 -15.23 4.98 -16.71
N ASN A 78 -14.96 5.64 -15.58
CA ASN A 78 -15.66 6.80 -15.05
C ASN A 78 -14.60 7.79 -14.58
N HIS A 79 -14.42 8.90 -15.31
CA HIS A 79 -13.33 9.87 -15.07
C HIS A 79 -11.95 9.19 -14.92
N GLY A 80 -11.66 8.26 -15.83
CA GLY A 80 -10.41 7.50 -15.85
C GLY A 80 -10.29 6.41 -14.78
N LYS A 81 -11.35 6.06 -14.05
CA LYS A 81 -11.34 5.02 -13.00
C LYS A 81 -12.43 3.97 -13.18
N THR A 82 -12.16 2.75 -12.74
CA THR A 82 -13.19 1.69 -12.62
C THR A 82 -13.83 1.72 -11.22
N ALA A 83 -14.97 1.06 -11.06
CA ALA A 83 -15.59 0.86 -9.74
C ALA A 83 -14.63 0.14 -8.76
N LEU A 84 -13.73 -0.73 -9.26
CA LEU A 84 -12.79 -1.46 -8.41
C LEU A 84 -11.73 -0.54 -7.77
N HIS A 85 -11.32 0.54 -8.46
CA HIS A 85 -10.44 1.56 -7.85
C HIS A 85 -11.11 2.21 -6.65
N GLU A 86 -12.39 2.54 -6.80
CA GLU A 86 -13.20 3.17 -5.75
C GLU A 86 -13.43 2.24 -4.56
N ALA A 87 -13.72 0.96 -4.81
CA ALA A 87 -13.84 -0.04 -3.75
C ALA A 87 -12.55 -0.18 -2.93
N ALA A 88 -11.39 -0.21 -3.60
CA ALA A 88 -10.09 -0.29 -2.95
C ALA A 88 -9.73 1.01 -2.19
N ARG A 89 -10.08 2.17 -2.74
CA ARG A 89 -9.91 3.47 -2.07
C ARG A 89 -10.74 3.55 -0.79
N ASN A 90 -11.96 3.03 -0.83
CA ASN A 90 -12.90 3.02 0.29
C ASN A 90 -12.59 1.94 1.35
N LYS A 91 -11.58 1.09 1.12
CA LYS A 91 -11.22 -0.06 1.97
C LYS A 91 -12.38 -1.03 2.20
N ASN A 92 -13.29 -1.15 1.22
CA ASN A 92 -14.44 -2.04 1.33
C ASN A 92 -14.14 -3.38 0.68
N ALA A 93 -13.72 -4.35 1.49
CA ALA A 93 -13.43 -5.71 1.06
C ALA A 93 -14.68 -6.43 0.49
N TYR A 94 -15.89 -6.15 0.99
CA TYR A 94 -17.11 -6.78 0.48
C TYR A 94 -17.44 -6.33 -0.95
N ILE A 95 -17.39 -5.02 -1.21
CA ILE A 95 -17.60 -4.49 -2.56
C ILE A 95 -16.45 -4.92 -3.48
N THR A 96 -15.21 -4.91 -2.99
CA THR A 96 -14.06 -5.40 -3.77
C THR A 96 -14.27 -6.86 -4.19
N GLN A 97 -14.66 -7.73 -3.24
CA GLN A 97 -14.93 -9.14 -3.52
C GLN A 97 -16.09 -9.30 -4.50
N LEU A 98 -17.17 -8.54 -4.34
CA LEU A 98 -18.32 -8.54 -5.24
C LEU A 98 -17.89 -8.21 -6.68
N LEU A 99 -17.15 -7.13 -6.88
CA LEU A 99 -16.68 -6.70 -8.20
C LEU A 99 -15.74 -7.73 -8.83
N VAL A 100 -14.79 -8.27 -8.05
CA VAL A 100 -13.87 -9.32 -8.52
C VAL A 100 -14.63 -10.58 -8.95
N THR A 101 -15.59 -11.04 -8.13
CA THR A 101 -16.44 -12.20 -8.47
C THR A 101 -17.27 -11.94 -9.72
N ALA A 102 -17.68 -10.70 -9.96
CA ALA A 102 -18.41 -10.27 -11.15
C ALA A 102 -17.52 -10.04 -12.39
N GLY A 103 -16.21 -10.36 -12.34
CA GLY A 103 -15.31 -10.28 -13.49
C GLY A 103 -14.64 -8.92 -13.68
N ALA A 104 -14.48 -8.14 -12.61
CA ALA A 104 -13.67 -6.92 -12.66
C ALA A 104 -12.22 -7.23 -13.06
N LYS A 105 -11.69 -6.47 -14.02
CA LYS A 105 -10.28 -6.48 -14.41
C LYS A 105 -9.47 -5.76 -13.33
N VAL A 106 -8.67 -6.53 -12.59
CA VAL A 106 -7.95 -6.05 -11.39
C VAL A 106 -6.69 -5.22 -11.67
N ASN A 107 -6.21 -5.23 -12.92
CA ASN A 107 -4.94 -4.58 -13.32
C ASN A 107 -5.15 -3.32 -14.18
N ILE A 108 -6.37 -2.81 -14.31
CA ILE A 108 -6.60 -1.52 -14.99
C ILE A 108 -5.89 -0.43 -14.19
N GLN A 109 -5.11 0.41 -14.88
CA GLN A 109 -4.50 1.62 -14.32
C GLN A 109 -5.44 2.79 -14.52
N ASP A 110 -5.58 3.64 -13.51
CA ASP A 110 -6.31 4.90 -13.67
C ASP A 110 -5.57 5.90 -14.56
N GLU A 111 -6.33 6.81 -15.17
CA GLU A 111 -5.79 7.80 -16.11
C GLU A 111 -5.05 8.95 -15.40
N SER A 112 -5.27 9.16 -14.09
CA SER A 112 -4.67 10.30 -13.38
C SER A 112 -3.20 10.05 -13.02
N ASP A 113 -2.91 8.89 -12.45
CA ASP A 113 -1.61 8.60 -11.86
C ASP A 113 -1.06 7.25 -12.31
N GLY A 114 -1.81 6.48 -13.10
CA GLY A 114 -1.45 5.12 -13.48
C GLY A 114 -1.62 4.14 -12.33
N ASN A 115 -2.42 4.48 -11.31
CA ASN A 115 -2.61 3.63 -10.15
C ASN A 115 -3.61 2.51 -10.47
N THR A 116 -3.23 1.26 -10.21
CA THR A 116 -4.16 0.12 -10.15
C THR A 116 -4.95 0.10 -8.83
N PRO A 117 -6.04 -0.67 -8.69
CA PRO A 117 -6.71 -0.87 -7.41
C PRO A 117 -5.77 -1.33 -6.28
N LEU A 118 -4.74 -2.11 -6.60
CA LEU A 118 -3.71 -2.53 -5.63
C LEU A 118 -2.90 -1.37 -5.06
N HIS A 119 -2.65 -0.30 -5.84
CA HIS A 119 -1.97 0.90 -5.32
C HIS A 119 -2.80 1.56 -4.22
N TYR A 120 -4.11 1.71 -4.44
CA TYR A 120 -5.03 2.26 -3.45
C TYR A 120 -5.10 1.39 -2.19
N ALA A 121 -5.19 0.06 -2.35
CA ALA A 121 -5.19 -0.87 -1.23
C ALA A 121 -3.88 -0.80 -0.42
N ALA A 122 -2.73 -0.71 -1.09
CA ALA A 122 -1.41 -0.59 -0.46
C ALA A 122 -1.25 0.75 0.28
N LEU A 123 -1.65 1.88 -0.33
CA LEU A 123 -1.62 3.21 0.30
C LEU A 123 -2.42 3.24 1.60
N ASN A 124 -3.51 2.48 1.63
CA ASN A 124 -4.42 2.39 2.75
C ASN A 124 -4.01 1.36 3.82
N SER A 125 -2.93 0.60 3.60
CA SER A 125 -2.52 -0.57 4.39
C SER A 125 -3.65 -1.60 4.55
N ASP A 126 -4.56 -1.70 3.58
CA ASP A 126 -5.72 -2.58 3.62
C ASP A 126 -5.36 -4.00 3.16
N ARG A 127 -4.97 -4.84 4.13
CA ARG A 127 -4.61 -6.24 3.88
C ARG A 127 -5.74 -7.07 3.30
N GLN A 128 -7.01 -6.80 3.63
CA GLN A 128 -8.11 -7.61 3.13
C GLN A 128 -8.29 -7.39 1.62
N THR A 129 -8.35 -6.12 1.20
CA THR A 129 -8.44 -5.76 -0.22
C THR A 129 -7.19 -6.19 -0.99
N LEU A 130 -5.99 -6.03 -0.44
CA LEU A 130 -4.76 -6.55 -1.05
C LEU A 130 -4.88 -8.04 -1.34
N ASN A 131 -5.30 -8.84 -0.35
CA ASN A 131 -5.45 -10.29 -0.52
C ASN A 131 -6.51 -10.65 -1.58
N ILE A 132 -7.65 -9.97 -1.59
CA ILE A 132 -8.70 -10.22 -2.61
C ILE A 132 -8.15 -9.98 -4.01
N LEU A 133 -7.47 -8.84 -4.21
CA LEU A 133 -6.95 -8.44 -5.49
C LEU A 133 -5.77 -9.31 -5.95
N THR A 134 -4.82 -9.65 -5.07
CA THR A 134 -3.71 -10.56 -5.43
C THR A 134 -4.20 -11.97 -5.73
N ASN A 135 -5.20 -12.47 -5.01
CA ASN A 135 -5.84 -13.76 -5.29
C ASN A 135 -6.54 -13.76 -6.66
N ALA A 136 -7.00 -12.60 -7.11
CA ALA A 136 -7.58 -12.37 -8.43
C ALA A 136 -6.53 -12.04 -9.51
N GLN A 137 -5.25 -12.37 -9.27
CA GLN A 137 -4.12 -12.12 -10.19
C GLN A 137 -3.80 -10.63 -10.38
N GLY A 138 -4.07 -9.82 -9.37
CA GLY A 138 -3.60 -8.45 -9.28
C GLY A 138 -2.08 -8.43 -9.18
N ASP A 139 -1.43 -7.64 -10.04
CA ASP A 139 0.03 -7.52 -10.09
C ASP A 139 0.53 -6.44 -9.12
N MET A 140 1.28 -6.87 -8.11
CA MET A 140 1.91 -6.01 -7.11
C MET A 140 3.16 -5.28 -7.61
N ASN A 141 3.61 -5.57 -8.83
CA ASN A 141 4.82 -5.00 -9.44
C ASN A 141 4.53 -4.06 -10.62
N THR A 142 3.26 -3.83 -10.98
CA THR A 142 2.91 -2.84 -12.01
C THR A 142 3.24 -1.44 -11.52
N PRO A 143 4.16 -0.70 -12.17
CA PRO A 143 4.47 0.66 -11.76
C PRO A 143 3.39 1.64 -12.21
N ASN A 144 3.06 2.59 -11.35
CA ASN A 144 2.28 3.78 -11.73
C ASN A 144 3.12 4.78 -12.56
N PHE A 145 2.57 5.94 -12.90
CA PHE A 145 3.27 6.96 -13.71
C PHE A 145 4.48 7.58 -13.01
N GLN A 146 4.63 7.39 -11.69
CA GLN A 146 5.80 7.79 -10.92
C GLN A 146 6.85 6.68 -10.81
N GLY A 147 6.63 5.52 -11.44
CA GLY A 147 7.51 4.35 -11.32
C GLY A 147 7.36 3.60 -10.00
N ILE A 148 6.35 3.91 -9.19
CA ILE A 148 6.12 3.30 -7.88
C ILE A 148 5.15 2.13 -8.04
N THR A 149 5.48 0.98 -7.47
CA THR A 149 4.65 -0.23 -7.48
C THR A 149 3.79 -0.37 -6.21
N PRO A 150 2.69 -1.15 -6.23
CA PRO A 150 1.93 -1.46 -5.02
C PRO A 150 2.78 -2.12 -3.92
N ALA A 151 3.67 -3.04 -4.29
CA ALA A 151 4.59 -3.69 -3.35
C ALA A 151 5.48 -2.67 -2.65
N GLN A 152 5.96 -1.67 -3.39
CA GLN A 152 6.76 -0.60 -2.80
C GLN A 152 5.95 0.25 -1.82
N ILE A 153 4.70 0.59 -2.16
CA ILE A 153 3.84 1.33 -1.24
C ILE A 153 3.61 0.52 0.05
N ALA A 154 3.31 -0.78 -0.06
CA ALA A 154 3.07 -1.65 1.08
C ALA A 154 4.30 -1.80 2.02
N MET A 155 5.51 -1.57 1.50
CA MET A 155 6.75 -1.61 2.30
C MET A 155 7.01 -0.31 3.09
N ARG A 156 6.40 0.83 2.76
CA ARG A 156 6.74 2.14 3.36
C ARG A 156 6.53 2.21 4.87
N GLU A 157 5.59 1.43 5.39
CA GLU A 157 5.27 1.37 6.82
C GLU A 157 6.06 0.31 7.59
N ILE A 158 7.00 -0.39 6.94
CA ILE A 158 7.86 -1.35 7.62
C ILE A 158 8.78 -0.61 8.60
N THR A 159 8.68 -1.01 9.87
CA THR A 159 9.48 -0.50 10.97
C THR A 159 10.49 -1.55 11.41
N ILE A 160 11.77 -1.19 11.36
CA ILE A 160 12.87 -1.97 11.91
C ILE A 160 12.89 -1.76 13.43
N PRO A 161 12.97 -2.83 14.24
CA PRO A 161 13.08 -2.71 15.69
C PRO A 161 14.42 -2.08 16.08
N PRO A 162 14.56 -1.64 17.34
CA PRO A 162 15.83 -1.13 17.85
C PRO A 162 16.96 -2.14 17.63
N ILE A 163 18.15 -1.62 17.31
CA ILE A 163 19.38 -2.43 17.17
C ILE A 163 20.34 -1.98 18.26
N ILE A 164 20.82 -2.93 19.06
CA ILE A 164 21.77 -2.69 20.13
C ILE A 164 23.12 -3.24 19.66
N ILE A 165 24.19 -2.47 19.79
CA ILE A 165 25.57 -2.93 19.57
C ILE A 165 26.27 -2.89 20.92
N GLU A 166 26.72 -4.04 21.39
CA GLU A 166 27.56 -4.14 22.58
C GLU A 166 28.96 -4.58 22.13
N ASP A 167 29.92 -3.69 22.32
CA ASP A 167 31.34 -3.91 22.06
C ASP A 167 32.10 -3.69 23.38
N TYR A 168 33.36 -4.12 23.43
CA TYR A 168 34.21 -3.97 24.62
C TYR A 168 34.37 -2.49 25.03
N ASN A 169 34.50 -1.59 24.05
CA ASN A 169 34.78 -0.18 24.28
C ASN A 169 33.53 0.71 24.29
N LEU A 170 32.41 0.27 23.73
CA LEU A 170 31.22 1.09 23.58
C LEU A 170 29.93 0.27 23.57
N ALA A 171 28.84 0.90 24.01
CA ALA A 171 27.49 0.39 23.84
C ALA A 171 26.65 1.38 23.03
N VAL A 172 25.96 0.91 21.99
CA VAL A 172 25.09 1.72 21.14
C VAL A 172 23.68 1.17 21.17
N SER A 173 22.70 2.07 21.27
CA SER A 173 21.31 1.77 20.95
C SER A 173 20.86 2.65 19.79
N ALA A 174 20.39 2.02 18.72
CA ALA A 174 19.70 2.65 17.62
C ALA A 174 18.18 2.52 17.86
N SER A 175 17.44 3.61 17.72
CA SER A 175 15.98 3.60 17.83
C SER A 175 15.34 2.71 16.76
N ALA A 176 14.08 2.31 16.98
CA ALA A 176 13.26 1.79 15.88
C ALA A 176 13.14 2.86 14.77
N PHE A 177 13.02 2.44 13.52
CA PHE A 177 12.93 3.36 12.37
C PHE A 177 12.14 2.75 11.22
N LYS A 178 11.50 3.59 10.41
CA LYS A 178 10.89 3.13 9.15
C LYS A 178 11.94 3.03 8.06
N ILE A 179 11.78 2.09 7.14
CA ILE A 179 12.72 1.91 6.02
C ILE A 179 12.65 3.01 4.95
N THR A 180 11.66 3.91 5.03
CA THR A 180 11.53 5.08 4.15
C THR A 180 11.15 6.32 4.94
N ASN A 181 11.70 7.48 4.56
CA ASN A 181 11.36 8.80 5.10
C ASN A 181 11.37 8.86 6.63
N SER A 182 12.46 8.37 7.23
CA SER A 182 12.63 8.28 8.68
C SER A 182 14.05 8.66 9.05
N ALA A 183 14.35 8.64 10.34
CA ALA A 183 15.67 8.95 10.86
C ALA A 183 15.96 8.03 12.03
N VAL A 184 17.21 7.57 12.14
CA VAL A 184 17.63 6.72 13.25
C VAL A 184 18.26 7.60 14.32
N ILE A 185 17.77 7.49 15.57
CA ILE A 185 18.35 8.17 16.73
C ILE A 185 19.30 7.20 17.43
N PHE A 186 20.49 7.68 17.80
CA PHE A 186 21.49 6.88 18.51
C PHE A 186 21.73 7.38 19.93
N ASN A 187 21.82 6.46 20.88
CA ASN A 187 22.46 6.71 22.18
C ASN A 187 23.73 5.87 22.26
N ILE A 188 24.85 6.49 22.58
CA ILE A 188 26.16 5.85 22.60
C ILE A 188 26.82 6.10 23.95
N ARG A 189 27.24 5.01 24.58
CA ARG A 189 27.98 5.01 25.84
C ARG A 189 29.43 4.64 25.60
N ASN A 190 30.34 5.48 26.07
CA ASN A 190 31.76 5.16 26.16
C ASN A 190 31.98 4.26 27.39
N LEU A 191 32.54 3.08 27.19
CA LEU A 191 32.87 2.13 28.27
C LEU A 191 34.35 2.22 28.69
N THR A 192 35.16 2.98 27.96
CA THR A 192 36.58 3.15 28.23
C THR A 192 36.83 4.28 29.24
N ASN A 193 38.06 4.31 29.77
CA ASN A 193 38.54 5.38 30.64
C ASN A 193 39.16 6.56 29.87
N GLU A 194 39.14 6.53 28.54
CA GLU A 194 39.67 7.57 27.66
C GLU A 194 38.56 8.09 26.71
N PRO A 195 38.69 9.29 26.12
CA PRO A 195 37.76 9.72 25.09
C PRO A 195 37.77 8.78 23.88
N LEU A 196 36.59 8.42 23.36
CA LEU A 196 36.45 7.70 22.10
C LEU A 196 36.06 8.68 20.98
N VAL A 197 36.47 8.41 19.75
CA VAL A 197 36.08 9.22 18.59
C VAL A 197 35.40 8.34 17.56
N ILE A 198 34.14 8.62 17.24
CA ILE A 198 33.42 8.00 16.14
C ILE A 198 33.74 8.75 14.87
N PHE A 199 34.04 8.06 13.78
CA PHE A 199 34.31 8.67 12.48
C PHE A 199 33.20 8.44 11.47
N ASN A 200 32.82 7.17 11.28
CA ASN A 200 31.85 6.78 10.27
C ASN A 200 30.75 5.93 10.89
N THR A 201 29.52 6.23 10.53
CA THR A 201 28.38 5.36 10.79
C THR A 201 27.71 4.99 9.47
N GLY A 202 27.28 3.73 9.36
CA GLY A 202 26.61 3.22 8.17
C GLY A 202 25.37 2.43 8.54
N LEU A 203 24.27 2.68 7.84
CA LEU A 203 23.04 1.89 7.91
C LEU A 203 22.92 1.06 6.63
N TYR A 204 22.70 -0.24 6.80
CA TYR A 204 22.62 -1.19 5.71
C TYR A 204 21.27 -1.91 5.72
N LEU A 205 20.71 -2.12 4.53
CA LEU A 205 19.58 -3.03 4.29
C LEU A 205 19.98 -4.10 3.28
N ASN A 206 19.89 -5.37 3.66
CA ASN A 206 20.26 -6.52 2.84
C ASN A 206 21.67 -6.40 2.23
N GLY A 207 22.60 -5.82 2.98
CA GLY A 207 23.99 -5.60 2.57
C GLY A 207 24.24 -4.32 1.78
N ASN A 208 23.21 -3.58 1.36
CA ASN A 208 23.36 -2.31 0.67
C ASN A 208 23.44 -1.15 1.66
N LEU A 209 24.43 -0.28 1.53
CA LEU A 209 24.51 0.97 2.29
C LEU A 209 23.37 1.89 1.86
N ILE A 210 22.47 2.24 2.78
CA ILE A 210 21.32 3.10 2.48
C ILE A 210 21.48 4.51 3.04
N ALA A 211 22.30 4.69 4.06
CA ALA A 211 22.60 5.99 4.64
C ALA A 211 23.88 5.93 5.50
N SER A 212 24.61 7.04 5.60
CA SER A 212 25.84 7.14 6.37
C SER A 212 26.07 8.53 6.93
N SER A 213 26.84 8.64 8.02
CA SER A 213 27.38 9.90 8.52
C SER A 213 28.90 9.77 8.67
N GLN A 214 29.63 10.82 8.27
CA GLN A 214 31.10 10.89 8.35
C GLN A 214 31.56 12.03 9.27
N LYS A 215 30.68 12.53 10.13
CA LYS A 215 30.99 13.64 11.02
C LYS A 215 31.63 13.09 12.31
N PRO A 216 32.89 13.43 12.62
CA PRO A 216 33.52 12.93 13.82
C PRO A 216 32.78 13.37 15.09
N LEU A 217 32.64 12.45 16.04
CA LEU A 217 32.03 12.70 17.34
C LEU A 217 32.91 12.15 18.45
N THR A 218 33.42 13.05 19.29
CA THR A 218 34.16 12.67 20.50
C THR A 218 33.19 12.42 21.65
N ILE A 219 33.34 11.27 22.30
CA ILE A 219 32.53 10.85 23.44
C ILE A 219 33.46 10.76 24.67
N PRO A 220 33.28 11.62 25.68
CA PRO A 220 34.11 11.60 26.88
C PRO A 220 34.07 10.23 27.60
N ALA A 221 35.18 9.90 28.28
CA ALA A 221 35.35 8.67 29.05
C ALA A 221 34.16 8.40 29.99
N GLY A 222 33.66 7.17 30.01
CA GLY A 222 32.56 6.73 30.88
C GLY A 222 31.20 7.41 30.68
N THR A 223 31.05 8.33 29.71
CA THR A 223 29.81 9.09 29.49
C THR A 223 28.90 8.46 28.46
N THR A 224 27.62 8.84 28.50
CA THR A 224 26.63 8.53 27.46
C THR A 224 26.24 9.81 26.76
N ILE A 225 26.35 9.85 25.44
CA ILE A 225 25.71 10.87 24.62
C ILE A 225 24.41 10.28 24.08
N THR A 226 23.30 10.96 24.36
CA THR A 226 21.98 10.56 23.90
C THR A 226 21.52 11.44 22.76
N ASN A 227 20.55 10.95 21.99
CA ASN A 227 19.93 11.69 20.89
C ASN A 227 20.93 12.24 19.87
N ILE A 228 21.98 11.47 19.58
CA ILE A 228 23.00 11.86 18.60
C ILE A 228 22.34 12.01 17.23
N ASN A 229 22.74 13.09 16.54
CA ASN A 229 22.27 13.48 15.20
C ASN A 229 21.99 12.27 14.30
N THR A 230 20.81 12.33 13.70
CA THR A 230 20.18 11.19 13.05
C THR A 230 20.88 10.77 11.76
N ILE A 231 20.78 9.49 11.40
CA ILE A 231 21.04 9.03 10.02
C ILE A 231 19.72 9.16 9.23
N PRO A 232 19.60 10.11 8.27
CA PRO A 232 18.38 10.29 7.49
C PRO A 232 18.21 9.14 6.50
N ILE A 233 17.00 8.60 6.43
CA ILE A 233 16.61 7.52 5.53
C ILE A 233 15.70 8.10 4.45
N GLY A 234 16.19 8.14 3.21
CA GLY A 234 15.41 8.56 2.06
C GLY A 234 14.42 7.49 1.58
N THR A 235 13.94 7.66 0.35
CA THR A 235 13.06 6.70 -0.33
C THR A 235 13.81 5.61 -1.08
N HIS A 236 15.15 5.55 -1.00
CA HIS A 236 15.93 4.61 -1.80
C HIS A 236 16.11 3.24 -1.12
N GLY A 237 16.01 3.17 0.22
CA GLY A 237 16.28 1.93 0.97
C GLY A 237 15.33 0.78 0.62
N ILE A 238 14.12 1.11 0.18
CA ILE A 238 13.10 0.17 -0.28
C ILE A 238 13.50 -0.57 -1.57
N TYR A 239 14.30 0.01 -2.46
CA TYR A 239 14.76 -0.68 -3.68
C TYR A 239 15.80 -1.77 -3.37
N ALA A 240 16.41 -1.75 -2.18
CA ALA A 240 17.28 -2.83 -1.71
C ALA A 240 16.48 -4.07 -1.24
N LEU A 241 15.16 -3.95 -1.10
CA LEU A 241 14.29 -5.03 -0.66
C LEU A 241 13.61 -5.69 -1.85
N LYS A 242 13.43 -7.01 -1.74
CA LYS A 242 12.68 -7.80 -2.71
C LYS A 242 11.53 -8.46 -2.00
N VAL A 243 10.33 -8.28 -2.55
CA VAL A 243 9.15 -9.01 -2.11
C VAL A 243 8.97 -10.18 -3.06
N ASP A 244 8.79 -11.38 -2.52
CA ASP A 244 8.47 -12.53 -3.35
C ASP A 244 7.01 -12.49 -3.85
N LYS A 245 6.68 -13.41 -4.76
CA LYS A 245 5.33 -13.55 -5.33
C LYS A 245 4.24 -13.78 -4.27
N ASP A 246 4.61 -14.31 -3.10
CA ASP A 246 3.71 -14.67 -2.01
C ASP A 246 3.58 -13.53 -0.98
N GLY A 247 4.19 -12.37 -1.26
CA GLY A 247 4.13 -11.18 -0.41
C GLY A 247 5.07 -11.21 0.77
N GLN A 248 6.05 -12.11 0.80
CA GLN A 248 7.05 -12.15 1.85
C GLN A 248 8.25 -11.29 1.50
N VAL A 249 8.76 -10.56 2.49
CA VAL A 249 9.98 -9.78 2.42
C VAL A 249 10.91 -10.17 3.57
N ASP A 250 12.15 -10.51 3.21
CA ASP A 250 13.22 -10.78 4.16
C ASP A 250 14.12 -9.55 4.24
N ILE A 251 14.30 -9.04 5.46
CA ILE A 251 15.01 -7.80 5.72
C ILE A 251 16.08 -8.06 6.77
N LYS A 252 17.32 -7.83 6.40
CA LYS A 252 18.47 -7.74 7.30
C LYS A 252 18.88 -6.28 7.39
N ALA A 253 18.62 -5.66 8.53
CA ALA A 253 19.02 -4.29 8.82
C ALA A 253 20.24 -4.31 9.75
N GLY A 254 21.28 -3.54 9.43
CA GLY A 254 22.48 -3.49 10.24
C GLY A 254 23.08 -2.11 10.35
N PHE A 255 23.79 -1.87 11.45
CA PHE A 255 24.56 -0.65 11.68
C PHE A 255 26.02 -1.00 11.85
N SER A 256 26.90 -0.23 11.19
CA SER A 256 28.34 -0.23 11.45
C SER A 256 28.76 1.10 12.05
N ILE A 257 29.72 1.07 12.96
CA ILE A 257 30.34 2.24 13.57
C ILE A 257 31.85 2.04 13.56
N ASP A 258 32.56 2.93 12.85
CA ASP A 258 34.01 3.01 12.88
C ASP A 258 34.42 4.03 13.94
N TYR A 259 35.24 3.61 14.88
CA TYR A 259 35.65 4.45 16.00
C TYR A 259 37.11 4.23 16.38
N GLN A 260 37.70 5.20 17.05
CA GLN A 260 39.01 5.06 17.69
C GLN A 260 38.84 5.03 19.20
N ALA A 261 39.42 4.01 19.82
CA ALA A 261 39.53 3.86 21.27
C ALA A 261 40.96 3.45 21.60
N GLU A 262 41.54 4.03 22.66
CA GLU A 262 42.89 3.66 23.15
C GLU A 262 43.98 3.70 22.05
N GLY A 263 43.85 4.63 21.10
CA GLY A 263 44.80 4.80 19.99
C GLY A 263 44.67 3.78 18.85
N ARG A 264 43.66 2.90 18.88
CA ARG A 264 43.39 1.90 17.82
C ARG A 264 42.08 2.19 17.11
N MET A 265 42.06 1.92 15.82
CA MET A 265 40.83 1.93 15.02
C MET A 265 40.10 0.61 15.18
N GLU A 266 38.82 0.69 15.51
CA GLU A 266 37.92 -0.43 15.75
C GLU A 266 36.65 -0.27 14.92
N ARG A 267 35.93 -1.37 14.70
CA ARG A 267 34.63 -1.38 14.02
C ARG A 267 33.64 -2.22 14.82
N ALA A 268 32.59 -1.57 15.30
CA ALA A 268 31.45 -2.24 15.89
C ALA A 268 30.37 -2.46 14.83
N PHE A 269 29.74 -3.64 14.82
CA PHE A 269 28.63 -3.94 13.91
C PHE A 269 27.61 -4.85 14.60
N ASN A 270 26.33 -4.56 14.41
CA ASN A 270 25.28 -5.52 14.68
C ASN A 270 24.16 -5.42 13.63
N SER A 271 23.39 -6.48 13.50
CA SER A 271 22.25 -6.54 12.60
C SER A 271 21.08 -7.28 13.22
N THR A 272 19.87 -6.87 12.84
CA THR A 272 18.64 -7.60 13.08
C THR A 272 18.10 -8.14 11.77
N THR A 273 17.43 -9.29 11.83
CA THR A 273 16.74 -9.87 10.68
C THR A 273 15.27 -10.01 11.01
N MET A 274 14.43 -9.69 10.04
CA MET A 274 13.00 -9.89 10.11
C MET A 274 12.49 -10.51 8.83
N LYS A 275 11.47 -11.35 8.97
CA LYS A 275 10.67 -11.87 7.87
C LYS A 275 9.27 -11.32 8.05
N LEU A 276 8.78 -10.57 7.08
CA LEU A 276 7.45 -10.00 7.10
C LEU A 276 6.63 -10.51 5.93
N ARG A 277 5.32 -10.66 6.16
CA ARG A 277 4.33 -10.95 5.12
C ARG A 277 3.44 -9.74 4.94
N LEU A 278 3.50 -9.13 3.76
CA LEU A 278 2.78 -7.90 3.39
C LEU A 278 1.36 -8.22 2.92
N TRP A 279 1.19 -9.32 2.16
CA TRP A 279 -0.09 -9.89 1.76
C TRP A 279 -0.03 -11.42 1.81
N ASN A 280 -1.20 -12.05 1.80
CA ASN A 280 -1.32 -13.50 1.78
C ASN A 280 -1.21 -14.04 0.36
N PRO A 281 -0.59 -15.22 0.18
CA PRO A 281 -0.56 -15.87 -1.11
C PRO A 281 -1.96 -16.39 -1.48
N PRO A 282 -2.21 -16.66 -2.78
CA PRO A 282 -3.42 -17.34 -3.21
C PRO A 282 -3.60 -18.65 -2.45
N PRO A 283 -4.83 -19.00 -2.03
CA PRO A 283 -5.08 -20.32 -1.46
C PRO A 283 -4.61 -21.37 -2.46
N LYS A 284 -3.78 -22.31 -1.98
CA LYS A 284 -3.31 -23.42 -2.82
C LYS A 284 -4.54 -24.12 -3.39
N LYS A 285 -4.64 -24.25 -4.72
CA LYS A 285 -5.68 -25.07 -5.35
C LYS A 285 -5.59 -26.45 -4.73
N GLN A 286 -6.61 -26.87 -3.99
CA GLN A 286 -6.73 -28.25 -3.55
C GLN A 286 -6.77 -29.09 -4.83
N THR A 287 -5.69 -29.82 -5.11
CA THR A 287 -5.71 -30.85 -6.13
C THR A 287 -6.76 -31.86 -5.67
N LYS A 288 -7.92 -31.90 -6.34
CA LYS A 288 -8.86 -33.01 -6.17
C LYS A 288 -8.06 -34.31 -6.30
N PRO A 289 -8.18 -35.27 -5.37
CA PRO A 289 -7.57 -36.57 -5.57
C PRO A 289 -8.08 -37.09 -6.92
N ARG A 290 -7.17 -37.59 -7.77
CA ARG A 290 -7.57 -38.33 -8.97
C ARG A 290 -8.44 -39.46 -8.46
N ASP A 291 -9.72 -39.40 -8.77
CA ASP A 291 -10.60 -40.56 -8.66
C ASP A 291 -9.94 -41.65 -9.50
N SER A 292 -9.38 -42.64 -8.83
CA SER A 292 -8.83 -43.82 -9.48
C SER A 292 -10.01 -44.59 -10.05
N GLU A 293 -10.14 -44.54 -11.38
CA GLU A 293 -10.99 -45.45 -12.15
C GLU A 293 -10.75 -46.89 -11.68
N LYS A 294 -11.81 -47.52 -11.19
CA LYS A 294 -12.00 -48.98 -11.15
C LYS A 294 -13.45 -49.28 -11.47
#